data_AF-A0A9E5DD76-F1
#
_entry.id   AF-A0A9E5DD76-F1
#
_cell.length_a   1.000
_cell.length_b   1.000
_cell.length_c   1.000
_cell.angle_alpha   90.00
_cell.angle_beta   90.00
_cell.angle_gamma   90.00
#
_symmetry.space_group_name_H-M   'P 1'
#
loop_
_entity.id
_entity.type
_entity.pdbx_description
1 polymer ?
#
loop_
_entity_poly.entity_id
_entity_poly.type
_entity_poly.pdbx_seq_one_letter_code
_entity_poly.pdbx_strand_id
1 'polypeptide(L)'
;MSITLTMNLNINTNENNHNIYKNTNEFEYNIIKYLQQNPFVRKRELVEYLRTEYNKKRGYSVENINRKLADMEKKGIIIILRYNELERFGIKEDDKRSRYVTLKRTEKIAEHLDSVINKVTSANPIQQKMALKEIEKYRQRYVLTPKQLDILVSQLNTEDIPLVEHILRIVYTYVDKKGIEPFNESEIIQMLRRLLSKYPEPLTKYKNLRTHIIYLLGHYNDISVIERLKRDAETLDNLHNIIGDYESDYTANIIEENREDLYNFEEKLRLEERGEPAQFIAEIRVRALIHLGLHDDRFKSNVRDW
;
A
#
# COMPACT_ATOMS: atom_id res chain seq x y z
N MET A 1 19.41 -20.93 47.62
CA MET A 1 20.02 -19.85 46.81
C MET A 1 19.41 -19.86 45.43
N SER A 2 18.56 -18.87 45.14
CA SER A 2 18.29 -18.35 43.79
C SER A 2 17.47 -17.09 44.01
N ILE A 3 18.11 -15.95 43.74
CA ILE A 3 17.56 -14.61 43.92
C ILE A 3 16.69 -14.34 42.69
N THR A 4 15.38 -14.32 42.88
CA THR A 4 14.43 -13.88 41.85
C THR A 4 14.51 -12.36 41.77
N LEU A 5 15.24 -11.84 40.79
CA LEU A 5 15.28 -10.41 40.49
C LEU A 5 13.99 -10.04 39.74
N THR A 6 12.98 -9.61 40.48
CA THR A 6 11.74 -9.06 39.92
C THR A 6 12.06 -7.70 39.29
N MET A 7 12.34 -7.68 37.99
CA MET A 7 12.37 -6.45 37.22
C MET A 7 10.93 -5.93 37.07
N ASN A 8 10.53 -5.04 37.96
CA ASN A 8 9.38 -4.17 37.78
C ASN A 8 9.67 -3.24 36.59
N LEU A 9 9.35 -3.70 35.38
CA LEU A 9 9.13 -2.82 34.24
C LEU A 9 7.80 -2.11 34.50
N ASN A 10 7.90 -1.00 35.22
CA ASN A 10 6.82 -0.04 35.35
C ASN A 10 6.58 0.55 33.95
N ILE A 11 5.70 -0.10 33.18
CA ILE A 11 5.20 0.40 31.91
C ILE A 11 4.42 1.65 32.27
N ASN A 12 5.09 2.78 32.13
CA ASN A 12 4.55 4.11 32.38
C ASN A 12 3.53 4.40 31.26
N THR A 13 2.31 3.89 31.46
CA THR A 13 1.16 4.10 30.60
C THR A 13 0.81 5.57 30.57
N ASN A 14 1.03 6.20 29.41
CA ASN A 14 0.24 7.27 28.79
C ASN A 14 -0.20 8.55 29.56
N GLU A 15 0.10 8.74 30.84
CA GLU A 15 -0.31 9.95 31.58
C GLU A 15 0.80 11.02 31.63
N ASN A 16 2.07 10.61 31.51
CA ASN A 16 3.20 11.54 31.56
C ASN A 16 3.40 12.36 30.27
N ASN A 17 2.72 12.02 29.17
CA ASN A 17 2.69 12.87 27.97
C ASN A 17 1.66 14.00 28.07
N HIS A 18 0.75 14.01 29.05
CA HIS A 18 -0.23 15.09 29.20
C HIS A 18 0.28 16.25 30.06
N ASN A 19 1.25 16.01 30.96
CA ASN A 19 1.70 17.03 31.92
C ASN A 19 2.97 17.82 31.50
N ILE A 20 3.66 17.43 30.42
CA ILE A 20 4.83 18.19 29.92
C ILE A 20 4.42 19.43 29.09
N TYR A 21 3.16 19.51 28.64
CA TYR A 21 2.69 20.54 27.69
C TYR A 21 2.00 21.76 28.32
N LYS A 22 1.97 21.90 29.65
CA LYS A 22 1.25 22.99 30.33
C LYS A 22 1.83 24.41 30.14
N ASN A 23 2.79 24.59 29.23
CA ASN A 23 3.19 25.91 28.69
C ASN A 23 3.77 25.85 27.25
N THR A 24 3.54 24.77 26.51
CA THR A 24 4.01 24.64 25.12
C THR A 24 2.99 25.30 24.18
N ASN A 25 3.42 26.35 23.49
CA ASN A 25 2.68 27.17 22.52
C ASN A 25 1.56 26.40 21.78
N GLU A 26 0.30 26.84 21.91
CA GLU A 26 -0.88 26.25 21.19
C GLU A 26 -0.61 26.01 19.70
N PHE A 27 0.18 26.90 19.08
CA PHE A 27 0.66 26.75 17.71
C PHE A 27 1.46 25.46 17.49
N GLU A 28 2.48 25.20 18.32
CA GLU A 28 3.33 24.01 18.19
C GLU A 28 2.49 22.73 18.34
N TYR A 29 1.53 22.72 19.27
CA TYR A 29 0.59 21.61 19.44
C TYR A 29 -0.23 21.35 18.17
N ASN A 30 -0.79 22.40 17.55
CA ASN A 30 -1.60 22.26 16.34
C ASN A 30 -0.78 21.74 15.16
N ILE A 31 0.47 22.20 14.99
CA ILE A 31 1.40 21.66 13.98
C ILE A 31 1.68 20.19 14.24
N ILE A 32 2.02 19.81 15.48
CA ILE A 32 2.37 18.43 15.82
C ILE A 32 1.17 17.50 15.59
N LYS A 33 -0.03 17.93 15.98
CA LYS A 33 -1.27 17.17 15.77
C LYS A 33 -1.58 17.00 14.28
N TYR A 34 -1.37 18.04 13.48
CA TYR A 34 -1.59 17.95 12.04
C TYR A 34 -0.58 17.02 11.36
N LEU A 35 0.71 17.17 11.64
CA LEU A 35 1.78 16.33 11.07
C LEU A 35 1.74 14.89 11.59
N GLN A 36 1.01 14.62 12.68
CA GLN A 36 0.71 13.26 13.14
C GLN A 36 -0.24 12.52 12.22
N GLN A 37 -1.17 13.24 11.62
CA GLN A 37 -2.18 12.71 10.72
C GLN A 37 -1.72 12.77 9.27
N ASN A 38 -0.87 13.74 8.95
CA ASN A 38 -0.29 13.97 7.63
C ASN A 38 1.24 13.96 7.74
N PRO A 39 1.90 12.77 7.72
CA PRO A 39 3.32 12.64 8.06
C PRO A 39 4.25 13.49 7.19
N PHE A 40 3.89 13.72 5.93
CA PHE A 40 4.62 14.58 5.02
C PHE A 40 3.64 15.50 4.31
N VAL A 41 3.86 16.81 4.38
CA VAL A 41 3.00 17.79 3.72
C VAL A 41 3.85 18.89 3.09
N ARG A 42 3.44 19.42 1.93
CA ARG A 42 4.11 20.57 1.34
C ARG A 42 3.98 21.76 2.29
N LYS A 43 5.09 22.47 2.52
CA LYS A 43 5.13 23.63 3.42
C LYS A 43 4.06 24.67 3.06
N ARG A 44 3.84 24.90 1.76
CA ARG A 44 2.81 25.82 1.28
C ARG A 44 1.41 25.37 1.69
N GLU A 45 1.10 24.09 1.56
CA GLU A 45 -0.19 23.50 1.95
C GLU A 45 -0.38 23.56 3.47
N LEU A 46 0.67 23.28 4.25
CA LEU A 46 0.62 23.45 5.70
C LEU A 46 0.30 24.89 6.10
N VAL A 47 1.00 25.85 5.50
CA VAL A 47 0.78 27.28 5.77
C VAL A 47 -0.65 27.68 5.41
N GLU A 48 -1.15 27.22 4.26
CA GLU A 48 -2.50 27.51 3.80
C GLU A 48 -3.57 26.90 4.72
N TYR A 49 -3.38 25.64 5.12
CA TYR A 49 -4.24 24.96 6.08
C TYR A 49 -4.32 25.72 7.40
N LEU A 50 -3.17 26.07 7.99
CA LEU A 50 -3.13 26.79 9.27
C LEU A 50 -3.72 28.20 9.17
N ARG A 51 -3.50 28.87 8.04
CA ARG A 51 -4.08 30.20 7.78
C ARG A 51 -5.60 30.11 7.73
N THR A 52 -6.13 29.09 7.06
CA THR A 52 -7.57 28.92 6.85
C THR A 52 -8.26 28.47 8.13
N GLU A 53 -7.74 27.43 8.78
CA GLU A 53 -8.30 26.83 10.00
C GLU A 53 -8.30 27.81 11.18
N TYR A 54 -7.29 28.69 11.25
CA TYR A 54 -7.12 29.64 12.36
C TYR A 54 -7.22 31.10 11.90
N ASN A 55 -8.00 31.39 10.85
CA ASN A 55 -8.08 32.69 10.17
C ASN A 55 -8.49 33.90 11.04
N LYS A 56 -8.92 33.69 12.29
CA LYS A 56 -9.27 34.73 13.28
C LYS A 56 -8.40 34.70 14.54
N LYS A 57 -7.44 33.78 14.66
CA LYS A 57 -6.55 33.70 15.81
C LYS A 57 -5.30 34.56 15.60
N ARG A 58 -4.97 35.38 16.59
CA ARG A 58 -3.74 36.19 16.57
C ARG A 58 -2.51 35.28 16.46
N GLY A 59 -1.60 35.61 15.54
CA GLY A 59 -0.35 34.87 15.36
C GLY A 59 -0.36 33.75 14.30
N TYR A 60 -1.37 33.72 13.42
CA TYR A 60 -1.48 32.84 12.24
C TYR A 60 -1.43 33.61 10.90
N SER A 61 -0.81 34.80 10.87
CA SER A 61 -0.43 35.41 9.58
C SER A 61 0.66 34.58 8.90
N VAL A 62 0.78 34.67 7.57
CA VAL A 62 1.76 33.90 6.78
C VAL A 62 3.19 34.11 7.30
N GLU A 63 3.58 35.34 7.62
CA GLU A 63 4.89 35.69 8.18
C GLU A 63 5.09 35.04 9.55
N ASN A 64 4.07 35.08 10.41
CA ASN A 64 4.15 34.48 11.74
C ASN A 64 4.21 32.96 11.71
N ILE A 65 3.43 32.31 10.83
CA ILE A 65 3.49 30.87 10.61
C ILE A 65 4.90 30.48 10.17
N ASN A 66 5.44 31.16 9.16
CA ASN A 66 6.79 30.88 8.66
C ASN A 66 7.88 31.08 9.72
N ARG A 67 7.79 32.16 10.51
CA ARG A 67 8.71 32.41 11.62
C ARG A 67 8.65 31.31 12.68
N LYS A 68 7.44 30.91 13.10
CA LYS A 68 7.27 29.84 14.09
C LYS A 68 7.70 28.48 13.56
N LEU A 69 7.46 28.16 12.29
CA LEU A 69 7.98 26.95 11.67
C LEU A 69 9.52 26.95 11.67
N ALA A 70 10.17 28.07 11.34
CA ALA A 70 11.62 28.18 11.41
C ALA A 70 12.15 28.00 12.85
N ASP A 71 11.45 28.52 13.85
CA ASP A 71 11.81 28.29 15.27
C ASP A 71 11.62 26.83 15.67
N MET A 72 10.55 26.17 15.24
CA MET A 72 10.32 24.73 15.48
C MET A 72 11.38 23.86 14.79
N GLU A 73 11.84 24.25 13.60
CA GLU A 73 12.94 23.60 12.89
C GLU A 73 14.26 23.75 13.66
N LYS A 74 14.59 24.97 14.11
CA LYS A 74 15.77 25.24 14.96
C LYS A 74 15.76 24.44 16.26
N LYS A 75 14.59 24.26 16.87
CA LYS A 75 14.40 23.43 18.08
C LYS A 75 14.44 21.92 17.79
N GLY A 76 14.50 21.50 16.53
CA GLY A 76 14.49 20.10 16.14
C GLY A 76 13.15 19.40 16.36
N ILE A 77 12.03 20.14 16.42
CA ILE A 77 10.68 19.57 16.53
C ILE A 77 10.22 19.05 15.16
N ILE A 78 10.46 19.86 14.13
CA ILE A 78 10.19 19.54 12.73
C ILE A 78 11.49 19.55 11.93
N ILE A 79 11.42 18.99 10.72
CA ILE A 79 12.44 19.15 9.68
C ILE A 79 11.75 19.64 8.41
N ILE A 80 12.45 20.48 7.66
CA ILE A 80 12.01 20.94 6.34
C ILE A 80 12.85 20.22 5.28
N LEU A 81 12.22 19.30 4.58
CA LEU A 81 12.85 18.51 3.53
C LEU A 81 12.90 19.30 2.22
N ARG A 82 14.07 19.30 1.60
CA ARG A 82 14.27 19.81 0.24
C ARG A 82 13.94 18.73 -0.79
N TYR A 83 13.74 19.15 -2.04
CA TYR A 83 13.42 18.27 -3.17
C TYR A 83 14.30 17.01 -3.23
N ASN A 84 15.62 17.17 -3.14
CA ASN A 84 16.59 16.07 -3.19
C ASN A 84 16.54 15.12 -1.97
N GLU A 85 15.85 15.51 -0.90
CA GLU A 85 15.66 14.67 0.29
C GLU A 85 14.32 13.94 0.27
N LEU A 86 13.38 14.31 -0.62
CA LEU A 86 12.04 13.72 -0.68
C LEU A 86 12.08 12.25 -1.12
N GLU A 87 13.00 11.92 -2.03
CA GLU A 87 13.17 10.55 -2.53
C GLU A 87 13.46 9.55 -1.41
N ARG A 88 14.24 9.94 -0.39
CA ARG A 88 14.57 9.08 0.77
C ARG A 88 13.35 8.70 1.61
N PHE A 89 12.24 9.41 1.44
CA PHE A 89 10.97 9.14 2.11
C PHE A 89 9.89 8.63 1.16
N GLY A 90 10.24 8.28 -0.09
CA GLY A 90 9.30 7.72 -1.07
C GLY A 90 8.31 8.73 -1.62
N ILE A 91 8.59 10.02 -1.51
CA ILE A 91 7.73 11.09 -2.03
C ILE A 91 8.16 11.42 -3.46
N LYS A 92 7.31 11.09 -4.44
CA LYS A 92 7.45 11.56 -5.83
C LYS A 92 6.98 13.01 -5.92
N GLU A 93 7.83 13.88 -6.48
CA GLU A 93 7.58 15.31 -6.62
C GLU A 93 8.26 15.82 -7.89
N ASP A 94 7.57 16.71 -8.61
CA ASP A 94 8.05 17.28 -9.88
C ASP A 94 8.60 18.70 -9.67
N ASP A 95 8.04 19.45 -8.71
CA ASP A 95 8.50 20.80 -8.41
C ASP A 95 9.80 20.78 -7.61
N LYS A 96 10.93 21.04 -8.28
CA LYS A 96 12.27 21.13 -7.68
C LYS A 96 12.40 22.20 -6.59
N ARG A 97 11.46 23.15 -6.53
CA ARG A 97 11.41 24.21 -5.50
C ARG A 97 10.59 23.82 -4.29
N SER A 98 9.91 22.68 -4.33
CA SER A 98 9.07 22.21 -3.25
C SER A 98 9.87 22.03 -1.95
N ARG A 99 9.14 22.19 -0.85
CA ARG A 99 9.62 21.97 0.51
C ARG A 99 8.54 21.23 1.26
N TYR A 100 8.91 20.15 1.93
CA TYR A 100 7.98 19.39 2.77
C TYR A 100 8.32 19.58 4.24
N VAL A 101 7.30 19.49 5.08
CA VAL A 101 7.46 19.58 6.53
C VAL A 101 7.06 18.24 7.13
N THR A 102 7.90 17.73 8.05
CA THR A 102 7.58 16.54 8.84
C THR A 102 8.14 16.69 10.27
N LEU A 103 7.73 15.80 11.18
CA LEU A 103 8.25 15.76 12.54
C LEU A 103 9.64 15.13 12.57
N LYS A 104 10.55 15.63 13.41
CA LYS A 104 11.89 15.05 13.58
C LYS A 104 11.86 13.57 14.00
N ARG A 105 10.83 13.17 14.76
CA ARG A 105 10.63 11.76 15.13
C ARG A 105 10.26 10.86 13.94
N THR A 106 9.69 11.40 12.87
CA THR A 106 9.38 10.66 11.64
C THR A 106 10.68 10.22 10.96
N GLU A 107 11.71 11.07 10.97
CA GLU A 107 13.04 10.71 10.50
C GLU A 107 13.66 9.57 11.33
N LYS A 108 13.55 9.63 12.66
CA LYS A 108 14.01 8.51 13.52
C LYS A 108 13.26 7.20 13.25
N ILE A 109 11.96 7.29 12.92
CA ILE A 109 11.18 6.11 12.52
C ILE A 109 11.71 5.58 11.18
N ALA A 110 12.04 6.46 10.23
CA ALA A 110 12.63 6.07 8.95
C ALA A 110 13.96 5.33 9.16
N GLU A 111 14.88 5.91 9.93
CA GLU A 111 16.18 5.29 10.26
C GLU A 111 16.01 3.92 10.95
N HIS A 112 15.05 3.80 11.87
CA HIS A 112 14.72 2.52 12.50
C HIS A 112 14.20 1.50 11.47
N LEU A 113 13.29 1.92 10.58
CA LEU A 113 12.71 1.04 9.58
C LEU A 113 13.70 0.64 8.49
N ASP A 114 14.67 1.50 8.15
CA ASP A 114 15.82 1.14 7.32
C ASP A 114 16.68 0.04 7.96
N SER A 115 16.81 0.03 9.28
CA SER A 115 17.47 -1.08 9.99
C SER A 115 16.60 -2.35 10.02
N VAL A 116 15.29 -2.20 10.19
CA VAL A 116 14.34 -3.32 10.28
C VAL A 116 14.15 -4.00 8.92
N ILE A 117 14.06 -3.26 7.82
CA ILE A 117 13.82 -3.82 6.48
C ILE A 117 14.94 -4.77 6.08
N ASN A 118 16.19 -4.47 6.44
CA ASN A 118 17.34 -5.34 6.21
C ASN A 118 17.26 -6.67 6.97
N LYS A 119 16.45 -6.77 8.02
CA LYS A 119 16.22 -8.04 8.75
C LYS A 119 15.19 -8.92 8.04
N VAL A 120 14.44 -8.41 7.07
CA VAL A 120 13.53 -9.21 6.24
C VAL A 120 14.32 -10.15 5.33
N THR A 121 15.54 -9.80 4.96
CA THR A 121 16.45 -10.66 4.18
C THR A 121 17.28 -11.62 5.05
N SER A 122 17.01 -11.69 6.35
CA SER A 122 17.72 -12.61 7.25
C SER A 122 17.37 -14.06 6.95
N ALA A 123 18.37 -14.95 7.00
CA ALA A 123 18.14 -16.39 6.92
C ALA A 123 17.36 -16.95 8.13
N ASN A 124 17.18 -16.18 9.21
CA ASN A 124 16.43 -16.59 10.39
C ASN A 124 14.92 -16.25 10.25
N PRO A 125 14.02 -17.24 10.15
CA PRO A 125 12.59 -16.99 9.93
C PRO A 125 11.92 -16.19 11.05
N ILE A 126 12.41 -16.30 12.29
CA ILE A 126 11.90 -15.51 13.43
C ILE A 126 12.24 -14.03 13.21
N GLN A 127 13.46 -13.73 12.76
CA GLN A 127 13.86 -12.35 12.48
C GLN A 127 13.06 -11.76 11.33
N GLN A 128 12.80 -12.51 10.26
CA GLN A 128 11.96 -12.07 9.14
C GLN A 128 10.54 -11.73 9.62
N LYS A 129 9.91 -12.64 10.38
CA LYS A 129 8.55 -12.45 10.92
C LYS A 129 8.47 -11.27 11.87
N MET A 130 9.48 -11.08 12.72
CA MET A 130 9.56 -9.92 13.62
C MET A 130 9.76 -8.61 12.86
N ALA A 131 10.57 -8.62 11.81
CA ALA A 131 10.80 -7.45 10.98
C ALA A 131 9.51 -6.99 10.27
N LEU A 132 8.78 -7.92 9.64
CA LEU A 132 7.49 -7.60 9.01
C LEU A 132 6.44 -7.08 10.00
N LYS A 133 6.36 -7.68 11.19
CA LYS A 133 5.47 -7.19 12.26
C LYS A 133 5.83 -5.76 12.69
N GLU A 134 7.12 -5.48 12.80
CA GLU A 134 7.59 -4.14 13.18
C GLU A 134 7.29 -3.13 12.06
N ILE A 135 7.47 -3.49 10.79
CA ILE A 135 7.08 -2.64 9.64
C ILE A 135 5.57 -2.30 9.70
N GLU A 136 4.72 -3.31 9.88
CA GLU A 136 3.26 -3.12 9.97
C GLU A 136 2.86 -2.21 11.15
N LYS A 137 3.57 -2.28 12.28
CA LYS A 137 3.31 -1.43 13.45
C LYS A 137 3.43 0.06 13.13
N TYR A 138 4.28 0.43 12.18
CA TYR A 138 4.48 1.83 11.76
C TYR A 138 3.76 2.20 10.46
N ARG A 139 2.93 1.33 9.88
CA ARG A 139 2.30 1.52 8.55
C ARG A 139 1.51 2.84 8.36
N GLN A 140 1.02 3.41 9.46
CA GLN A 140 0.27 4.69 9.48
C GLN A 140 1.19 5.92 9.59
N ARG A 141 2.42 5.74 10.09
CA ARG A 141 3.35 6.83 10.43
C ARG A 141 4.57 6.87 9.51
N TYR A 142 4.82 5.78 8.81
CA TYR A 142 5.88 5.65 7.83
C TYR A 142 5.33 5.02 6.55
N VAL A 143 5.95 5.42 5.46
CA VAL A 143 5.65 4.96 4.11
C VAL A 143 6.93 4.31 3.60
N LEU A 144 6.86 3.02 3.29
CA LEU A 144 7.96 2.32 2.61
C LEU A 144 8.28 3.02 1.28
N THR A 145 9.56 3.18 1.02
CA THR A 145 10.07 3.69 -0.25
C THR A 145 10.02 2.60 -1.34
N PRO A 146 10.02 2.98 -2.63
CA PRO A 146 10.13 2.03 -3.74
C PRO A 146 11.26 0.99 -3.59
N LYS A 147 12.45 1.42 -3.15
CA LYS A 147 13.60 0.53 -2.94
C LYS A 147 13.40 -0.43 -1.77
N GLN A 148 12.70 -0.01 -0.72
CA GLN A 148 12.35 -0.90 0.38
C GLN A 148 11.30 -1.94 -0.04
N LEU A 149 10.40 -1.59 -0.96
CA LEU A 149 9.49 -2.56 -1.57
C LEU A 149 10.25 -3.58 -2.43
N ASP A 150 11.30 -3.18 -3.16
CA ASP A 150 12.17 -4.15 -3.87
C ASP A 150 12.78 -5.18 -2.91
N ILE A 151 13.25 -4.74 -1.74
CA ILE A 151 13.78 -5.65 -0.70
C ILE A 151 12.70 -6.68 -0.30
N LEU A 152 11.46 -6.25 -0.11
CA LEU A 152 10.35 -7.15 0.18
C LEU A 152 10.09 -8.13 -0.97
N VAL A 153 10.02 -7.62 -2.21
CA VAL A 153 9.81 -8.43 -3.42
C VAL A 153 10.88 -9.52 -3.57
N SER A 154 12.14 -9.20 -3.26
CA SER A 154 13.25 -10.17 -3.33
C SER A 154 13.05 -11.41 -2.44
N GLN A 155 12.22 -11.30 -1.38
CA GLN A 155 11.94 -12.37 -0.44
C GLN A 155 10.70 -13.20 -0.78
N LEU A 156 10.03 -12.92 -1.91
CA LEU A 156 8.88 -13.69 -2.37
C LEU A 156 9.25 -15.08 -2.90
N ASN A 157 10.50 -15.33 -3.27
CA ASN A 157 10.96 -16.61 -3.81
C ASN A 157 11.24 -17.69 -2.74
N THR A 158 10.49 -17.68 -1.65
CA THR A 158 10.64 -18.62 -0.53
C THR A 158 9.57 -19.72 -0.54
N GLU A 159 9.81 -20.79 0.22
CA GLU A 159 8.84 -21.87 0.44
C GLU A 159 7.89 -21.60 1.61
N ASP A 160 8.18 -20.60 2.46
CA ASP A 160 7.29 -20.19 3.56
C ASP A 160 6.07 -19.43 3.01
N ILE A 161 5.00 -20.16 2.64
CA ILE A 161 3.74 -19.58 2.12
C ILE A 161 3.18 -18.45 3.02
N PRO A 162 3.08 -18.60 4.37
CA PRO A 162 2.67 -17.49 5.22
C PRO A 162 3.55 -16.24 5.09
N LEU A 163 4.85 -16.40 4.86
CA LEU A 163 5.75 -15.27 4.61
C LEU A 163 5.46 -14.62 3.25
N VAL A 164 5.31 -15.42 2.19
CA VAL A 164 4.96 -14.93 0.84
C VAL A 164 3.65 -14.15 0.87
N GLU A 165 2.59 -14.69 1.48
CA GLU A 165 1.30 -13.99 1.58
C GLU A 165 1.42 -12.66 2.33
N HIS A 166 2.15 -12.64 3.45
CA HIS A 166 2.29 -11.43 4.24
C HIS A 166 3.04 -10.34 3.46
N ILE A 167 4.14 -10.71 2.80
CA ILE A 167 4.92 -9.79 1.97
C ILE A 167 4.07 -9.28 0.80
N LEU A 168 3.39 -10.18 0.09
CA LEU A 168 2.58 -9.81 -1.06
C LEU A 168 1.44 -8.88 -0.67
N ARG A 169 0.79 -9.10 0.48
CA ARG A 169 -0.24 -8.20 1.00
C ARG A 169 0.30 -6.81 1.29
N ILE A 170 1.52 -6.70 1.83
CA ILE A 170 2.19 -5.41 2.04
C ILE A 170 2.39 -4.72 0.69
N VAL A 171 3.04 -5.40 -0.26
CA VAL A 171 3.31 -4.84 -1.61
C VAL A 171 2.02 -4.41 -2.30
N TYR A 172 1.00 -5.28 -2.32
CA TYR A 172 -0.32 -4.98 -2.85
C TYR A 172 -0.92 -3.72 -2.23
N THR A 173 -0.92 -3.61 -0.89
CA THR A 173 -1.46 -2.43 -0.19
C THR A 173 -0.74 -1.15 -0.57
N TYR A 174 0.58 -1.20 -0.80
CA TYR A 174 1.37 -0.04 -1.19
C TYR A 174 1.08 0.40 -2.63
N VAL A 175 0.97 -0.54 -3.56
CA VAL A 175 0.59 -0.25 -4.95
C VAL A 175 -0.85 0.30 -4.99
N ASP A 176 -1.81 -0.44 -4.43
CA ASP A 176 -3.24 -0.15 -4.55
C ASP A 176 -3.69 1.06 -3.71
N LYS A 177 -3.36 1.08 -2.42
CA LYS A 177 -3.87 2.12 -1.50
C LYS A 177 -2.95 3.31 -1.33
N LYS A 178 -1.67 3.18 -1.65
CA LYS A 178 -0.70 4.28 -1.48
C LYS A 178 -0.14 4.82 -2.80
N GLY A 179 -0.37 4.15 -3.93
CA GLY A 179 0.17 4.57 -5.23
C GLY A 179 1.70 4.54 -5.28
N ILE A 180 2.32 3.65 -4.50
CA ILE A 180 3.78 3.51 -4.41
C ILE A 180 4.17 2.13 -4.89
N GLU A 181 4.91 2.12 -5.98
CA GLU A 181 5.39 0.91 -6.64
C GLU A 181 6.83 0.59 -6.21
N PRO A 182 7.25 -0.68 -6.28
CA PRO A 182 8.65 -1.04 -6.26
C PRO A 182 9.44 -0.28 -7.35
N PHE A 183 10.72 -0.03 -7.10
CA PHE A 183 11.54 0.69 -8.06
C PHE A 183 11.90 -0.19 -9.26
N ASN A 184 12.06 -1.51 -9.06
CA ASN A 184 12.35 -2.45 -10.14
C ASN A 184 11.08 -3.16 -10.64
N GLU A 185 10.34 -2.49 -11.52
CA GLU A 185 9.10 -2.99 -12.14
C GLU A 185 9.30 -4.37 -12.81
N SER A 186 10.40 -4.53 -13.56
CA SER A 186 10.68 -5.78 -14.28
C SER A 186 10.85 -6.98 -13.35
N GLU A 187 11.44 -6.77 -12.17
CA GLU A 187 11.69 -7.81 -11.19
C GLU A 187 10.41 -8.22 -10.45
N ILE A 188 9.57 -7.25 -10.06
CA ILE A 188 8.28 -7.60 -9.46
C ILE A 188 7.39 -8.35 -10.46
N ILE A 189 7.30 -7.93 -11.72
CA ILE A 189 6.53 -8.66 -12.74
C ILE A 189 7.05 -10.10 -12.89
N GLN A 190 8.37 -10.28 -13.02
CA GLN A 190 8.95 -11.62 -13.14
C GLN A 190 8.65 -12.48 -11.90
N MET A 191 8.73 -11.89 -10.70
CA MET A 191 8.42 -12.58 -9.46
C MET A 191 6.95 -12.99 -9.38
N LEU A 192 6.03 -12.09 -9.73
CA LEU A 192 4.60 -12.36 -9.76
C LEU A 192 4.24 -13.48 -10.75
N ARG A 193 4.84 -13.49 -11.94
CA ARG A 193 4.68 -14.59 -12.92
C ARG A 193 5.13 -15.94 -12.35
N ARG A 194 6.26 -15.97 -11.63
CA ARG A 194 6.76 -17.18 -10.95
C ARG A 194 5.80 -17.64 -9.86
N LEU A 195 5.32 -16.71 -9.04
CA LEU A 195 4.34 -17.01 -7.99
C LEU A 195 3.03 -17.53 -8.57
N LEU A 196 2.52 -16.94 -9.65
CA LEU A 196 1.29 -17.41 -10.32
C LEU A 196 1.46 -18.83 -10.87
N SER A 197 2.65 -19.14 -11.37
CA SER A 197 2.99 -20.50 -11.83
C SER A 197 3.09 -21.49 -10.67
N LYS A 198 3.58 -21.04 -9.51
CA LYS A 198 3.72 -21.85 -8.28
C LYS A 198 2.39 -22.07 -7.55
N TYR A 199 1.49 -21.09 -7.62
CA TYR A 199 0.17 -21.12 -7.00
C TYR A 199 -0.94 -20.95 -8.06
N PRO A 200 -1.10 -21.92 -8.97
CA PRO A 200 -2.06 -21.84 -10.07
C PRO A 200 -3.52 -21.94 -9.59
N GLU A 201 -3.75 -22.49 -8.40
CA GLU A 201 -5.06 -22.70 -7.81
C GLU A 201 -5.22 -21.93 -6.50
N PRO A 202 -6.45 -21.59 -6.09
CA PRO A 202 -6.71 -20.92 -4.82
C PRO A 202 -6.32 -21.80 -3.63
N LEU A 203 -5.55 -21.25 -2.70
CA LEU A 203 -5.22 -21.94 -1.47
C LEU A 203 -6.32 -21.75 -0.42
N THR A 204 -6.81 -22.84 0.17
CA THR A 204 -7.88 -22.82 1.19
C THR A 204 -7.60 -21.85 2.34
N LYS A 205 -6.34 -21.82 2.82
CA LYS A 205 -5.91 -20.99 3.95
C LYS A 205 -5.49 -19.57 3.55
N TYR A 206 -4.99 -19.39 2.33
CA TYR A 206 -4.40 -18.13 1.85
C TYR A 206 -5.13 -17.68 0.57
N LYS A 207 -6.46 -17.57 0.66
CA LYS A 207 -7.34 -17.34 -0.51
C LYS A 207 -6.91 -16.13 -1.34
N ASN A 208 -6.54 -15.04 -0.67
CA ASN A 208 -6.17 -13.79 -1.32
C ASN A 208 -4.76 -13.79 -1.93
N LEU A 209 -3.94 -14.83 -1.69
CA LEU A 209 -2.58 -14.88 -2.23
C LEU A 209 -2.62 -14.78 -3.76
N ARG A 210 -3.45 -15.61 -4.39
CA ARG A 210 -3.60 -15.66 -5.84
C ARG A 210 -4.27 -14.39 -6.38
N THR A 211 -5.32 -13.93 -5.73
CA THR A 211 -6.00 -12.66 -6.06
C THR A 211 -5.02 -11.49 -6.11
N HIS A 212 -4.18 -11.31 -5.08
CA HIS A 212 -3.19 -10.23 -5.07
C HIS A 212 -2.15 -10.39 -6.19
N ILE A 213 -1.75 -11.61 -6.54
CA ILE A 213 -0.84 -11.84 -7.68
C ILE A 213 -1.49 -11.37 -8.98
N ILE A 214 -2.73 -11.80 -9.23
CA ILE A 214 -3.46 -11.49 -10.46
C ILE A 214 -3.77 -9.98 -10.55
N TYR A 215 -4.18 -9.35 -9.45
CA TYR A 215 -4.44 -7.90 -9.43
C TYR A 215 -3.17 -7.10 -9.70
N LEU A 216 -2.04 -7.47 -9.07
CA LEU A 216 -0.77 -6.80 -9.34
C LEU A 216 -0.30 -7.01 -10.78
N LEU A 217 -0.45 -8.21 -11.34
CA LEU A 217 -0.15 -8.45 -12.76
C LEU A 217 -1.08 -7.64 -13.68
N GLY A 218 -2.36 -7.51 -13.33
CA GLY A 218 -3.31 -6.64 -14.02
C GLY A 218 -2.90 -5.18 -13.96
N HIS A 219 -2.43 -4.70 -12.80
CA HIS A 219 -1.92 -3.33 -12.63
C HIS A 219 -0.76 -3.03 -13.59
N TYR A 220 0.12 -4.00 -13.82
CA TYR A 220 1.23 -3.89 -14.77
C TYR A 220 0.85 -4.27 -16.22
N ASN A 221 -0.44 -4.45 -16.54
CA ASN A 221 -0.93 -4.90 -17.85
C ASN A 221 -0.20 -6.16 -18.38
N ASP A 222 0.04 -7.13 -17.50
CA ASP A 222 0.76 -8.35 -17.85
C ASP A 222 -0.16 -9.44 -18.43
N ILE A 223 0.16 -9.90 -19.65
CA ILE A 223 -0.65 -10.89 -20.38
C ILE A 223 -0.85 -12.21 -19.62
N SER A 224 -0.02 -12.52 -18.63
CA SER A 224 -0.18 -13.73 -17.81
C SER A 224 -1.53 -13.79 -17.09
N VAL A 225 -2.22 -12.65 -16.88
CA VAL A 225 -3.59 -12.61 -16.38
C VAL A 225 -4.55 -13.32 -17.34
N ILE A 226 -4.46 -13.01 -18.64
CA ILE A 226 -5.31 -13.60 -19.69
C ILE A 226 -5.00 -15.08 -19.87
N GLU A 227 -3.71 -15.42 -19.93
CA GLU A 227 -3.28 -16.82 -20.06
C GLU A 227 -3.73 -17.68 -18.88
N ARG A 228 -3.68 -17.13 -17.66
CA ARG A 228 -4.21 -17.81 -16.48
C ARG A 228 -5.73 -17.94 -16.56
N LEU A 229 -6.46 -16.86 -16.87
CA LEU A 229 -7.92 -16.87 -17.01
C LEU A 229 -8.41 -17.97 -17.96
N LYS A 230 -7.78 -18.10 -19.14
CA LYS A 230 -8.09 -19.17 -20.09
C LYS A 230 -7.80 -20.55 -19.52
N ARG A 231 -6.62 -20.71 -18.89
CA ARG A 231 -6.23 -21.98 -18.27
C ARG A 231 -7.20 -22.38 -17.16
N ASP A 232 -7.70 -21.44 -16.35
CA ASP A 232 -8.71 -21.75 -15.33
C ASP A 232 -9.99 -22.30 -15.92
N ALA A 233 -10.53 -21.62 -16.94
CA ALA A 233 -11.71 -22.09 -17.66
C ALA A 233 -11.49 -23.49 -18.24
N GLU A 234 -10.25 -23.82 -18.61
CA GLU A 234 -9.91 -25.13 -19.14
C GLU A 234 -9.77 -26.21 -18.07
N THR A 235 -9.18 -25.89 -16.92
CA THR A 235 -8.65 -26.90 -15.98
C THR A 235 -9.35 -26.99 -14.63
N LEU A 236 -10.09 -25.96 -14.21
CA LEU A 236 -10.70 -25.94 -12.88
C LEU A 236 -12.16 -26.41 -12.90
N ASP A 237 -12.49 -27.24 -11.92
CA ASP A 237 -13.86 -27.75 -11.74
C ASP A 237 -14.80 -26.74 -11.09
N ASN A 238 -14.30 -25.81 -10.28
CA ASN A 238 -15.12 -24.85 -9.54
C ASN A 238 -14.73 -23.40 -9.87
N LEU A 239 -15.27 -22.91 -10.98
CA LEU A 239 -14.98 -21.57 -11.51
C LEU A 239 -15.62 -20.45 -10.68
N HIS A 240 -16.73 -20.74 -9.98
CA HIS A 240 -17.46 -19.75 -9.19
C HIS A 240 -16.62 -19.18 -8.06
N ASN A 241 -15.72 -19.99 -7.48
CA ASN A 241 -14.86 -19.57 -6.38
C ASN A 241 -13.72 -18.63 -6.77
N ILE A 242 -13.45 -18.46 -8.07
CA ILE A 242 -12.30 -17.69 -8.56
C ILE A 242 -12.70 -16.46 -9.37
N ILE A 243 -13.99 -16.18 -9.52
CA ILE A 243 -14.46 -14.98 -10.21
C ILE A 243 -13.83 -13.72 -9.61
N GLY A 244 -13.76 -13.66 -8.28
CA GLY A 244 -13.14 -12.56 -7.55
C GLY A 244 -11.65 -12.36 -7.85
N ASP A 245 -10.94 -13.40 -8.32
CA ASP A 245 -9.52 -13.27 -8.70
C ASP A 245 -9.32 -12.34 -9.90
N TYR A 246 -10.36 -12.14 -10.71
CA TYR A 246 -10.34 -11.32 -11.94
C TYR A 246 -11.18 -10.04 -11.82
N GLU A 247 -11.79 -9.80 -10.67
CA GLU A 247 -12.73 -8.69 -10.44
C GLU A 247 -12.03 -7.51 -9.75
N SER A 248 -11.30 -6.71 -10.53
CA SER A 248 -10.70 -5.47 -10.06
C SER A 248 -10.58 -4.45 -11.18
N ASP A 249 -10.45 -3.17 -10.80
CA ASP A 249 -10.15 -2.10 -11.76
C ASP A 249 -8.83 -2.37 -12.51
N TYR A 250 -7.87 -3.05 -11.87
CA TYR A 250 -6.57 -3.41 -12.45
C TYR A 250 -6.70 -4.45 -13.55
N THR A 251 -7.48 -5.50 -13.32
CA THR A 251 -7.66 -6.60 -14.28
C THR A 251 -8.62 -6.22 -15.41
N ALA A 252 -9.56 -5.30 -15.16
CA ALA A 252 -10.55 -4.88 -16.13
C ALA A 252 -9.93 -4.32 -17.42
N ASN A 253 -8.89 -3.49 -17.31
CA ASN A 253 -8.20 -2.91 -18.47
C ASN A 253 -7.63 -4.00 -19.39
N ILE A 254 -6.81 -4.91 -18.85
CA ILE A 254 -6.17 -5.94 -19.67
C ILE A 254 -7.18 -6.94 -20.25
N ILE A 255 -8.27 -7.23 -19.54
CA ILE A 255 -9.37 -8.06 -20.05
C ILE A 255 -10.01 -7.40 -21.28
N GLU A 256 -10.28 -6.10 -21.22
CA GLU A 256 -10.91 -5.37 -22.32
C GLU A 256 -9.93 -5.11 -23.49
N GLU A 257 -8.64 -4.94 -23.22
CA GLU A 257 -7.61 -4.88 -24.26
C GLU A 257 -7.50 -6.20 -25.04
N ASN A 258 -7.84 -7.33 -24.41
CA ASN A 258 -7.84 -8.67 -25.03
C ASN A 258 -9.26 -9.17 -25.39
N ARG A 259 -10.21 -8.26 -25.63
CA ARG A 259 -11.63 -8.59 -25.86
C ARG A 259 -11.89 -9.58 -27.00
N GLU A 260 -11.16 -9.46 -28.11
CA GLU A 260 -11.35 -10.29 -29.30
C GLU A 260 -10.85 -11.72 -29.04
N ASP A 261 -9.69 -11.83 -28.42
CA ASP A 261 -9.10 -13.10 -28.02
C ASP A 261 -10.01 -13.85 -27.01
N LEU A 262 -10.52 -13.14 -25.99
CA LEU A 262 -11.47 -13.72 -25.05
C LEU A 262 -12.84 -14.05 -25.66
N TYR A 263 -13.30 -13.26 -26.64
CA TYR A 263 -14.52 -13.58 -27.39
C TYR A 263 -14.37 -14.87 -28.20
N ASN A 264 -13.28 -14.99 -28.97
CA ASN A 264 -12.99 -16.19 -29.77
C ASN A 264 -12.81 -17.42 -28.88
N PHE A 265 -12.19 -17.25 -27.70
CA PHE A 265 -12.05 -18.32 -26.72
C PHE A 265 -13.39 -18.75 -26.11
N GLU A 266 -14.27 -17.80 -25.79
CA GLU A 266 -15.65 -18.09 -25.36
C GLU A 266 -16.42 -18.86 -26.45
N GLU A 267 -16.36 -18.39 -27.70
CA GLU A 267 -17.02 -19.05 -28.83
C GLU A 267 -16.54 -20.49 -29.00
N LYS A 268 -15.22 -20.72 -28.96
CA LYS A 268 -14.61 -22.05 -28.98
C LYS A 268 -15.20 -22.94 -27.89
N LEU A 269 -15.24 -22.48 -26.64
CA LEU A 269 -15.77 -23.26 -25.52
C LEU A 269 -17.26 -23.62 -25.72
N ARG A 270 -18.06 -22.72 -26.30
CA ARG A 270 -19.46 -23.00 -26.62
C ARG A 270 -19.61 -24.05 -27.72
N LEU A 271 -18.79 -23.98 -28.77
CA LEU A 271 -18.77 -24.97 -29.86
C LEU A 271 -18.33 -26.35 -29.38
N GLU A 272 -17.49 -26.41 -28.33
CA GLU A 272 -17.08 -27.65 -27.65
C GLU A 272 -18.11 -28.14 -26.60
N GLU A 273 -19.30 -27.54 -26.54
CA GLU A 273 -20.35 -27.83 -25.54
C GLU A 273 -19.92 -27.62 -24.07
N ARG A 274 -18.86 -26.82 -23.84
CA ARG A 274 -18.32 -26.48 -22.51
C ARG A 274 -19.03 -25.25 -21.92
N GLY A 275 -20.31 -25.42 -21.60
CA GLY A 275 -21.20 -24.34 -21.18
C GLY A 275 -20.75 -23.56 -19.94
N GLU A 276 -20.31 -24.25 -18.87
CA GLU A 276 -19.87 -23.58 -17.63
C GLU A 276 -18.58 -22.76 -17.83
N PRO A 277 -17.49 -23.31 -18.42
CA PRO A 277 -16.32 -22.50 -18.80
C PRO A 277 -16.64 -21.29 -19.69
N ALA A 278 -17.49 -21.47 -20.70
CA ALA A 278 -17.89 -20.37 -21.58
C ALA A 278 -18.64 -19.28 -20.80
N GLN A 279 -19.55 -19.67 -19.90
CA GLN A 279 -20.28 -18.74 -19.06
C GLN A 279 -19.36 -17.97 -18.11
N PHE A 280 -18.35 -18.64 -17.54
CA PHE A 280 -17.34 -18.00 -16.70
C PHE A 280 -16.57 -16.92 -17.48
N ILE A 281 -16.08 -17.20 -18.68
CA ILE A 281 -15.40 -16.21 -19.52
C ILE A 281 -16.32 -15.03 -19.85
N ALA A 282 -17.57 -15.30 -20.23
CA ALA A 282 -18.56 -14.27 -20.51
C ALA A 282 -18.78 -13.36 -19.29
N GLU A 283 -18.92 -13.95 -18.11
CA GLU A 283 -19.12 -13.21 -16.85
C GLU A 283 -17.94 -12.31 -16.51
N ILE A 284 -16.70 -12.80 -16.61
CA ILE A 284 -15.50 -12.01 -16.37
C ILE A 284 -15.41 -10.81 -17.32
N ARG A 285 -15.74 -11.00 -18.61
CA ARG A 285 -15.78 -9.91 -19.60
C ARG A 285 -16.82 -8.86 -19.23
N VAL A 286 -18.03 -9.27 -18.83
CA VAL A 286 -19.08 -8.33 -18.38
C VAL A 286 -18.65 -7.56 -17.14
N ARG A 287 -18.05 -8.23 -16.15
CA ARG A 287 -17.52 -7.57 -14.95
C ARG A 287 -16.44 -6.55 -15.27
N ALA A 288 -15.53 -6.86 -16.20
CA ALA A 288 -14.54 -5.90 -16.67
C ALA A 288 -15.19 -4.64 -17.26
N LEU A 289 -16.21 -4.80 -18.12
CA LEU A 289 -16.96 -3.65 -18.67
C LEU A 289 -17.65 -2.83 -17.58
N ILE A 290 -18.21 -3.46 -16.55
CA ILE A 290 -18.81 -2.77 -15.39
C ILE A 290 -17.75 -1.96 -14.63
N HIS A 291 -16.59 -2.54 -14.36
CA HIS A 291 -15.48 -1.84 -13.68
C HIS A 291 -14.98 -0.63 -14.48
N LEU A 292 -14.97 -0.73 -15.81
CA LEU A 292 -14.59 0.37 -16.70
C LEU A 292 -15.71 1.41 -16.90
N GLY A 293 -16.89 1.20 -16.34
CA GLY A 293 -18.06 2.08 -16.54
C GLY A 293 -18.62 2.04 -17.96
N LEU A 294 -18.32 0.98 -18.72
CA LEU A 294 -18.79 0.75 -20.09
C LEU A 294 -20.07 -0.09 -20.14
N HIS A 295 -20.49 -0.65 -19.00
CA HIS A 295 -21.71 -1.42 -18.87
C HIS A 295 -22.39 -1.13 -17.53
N ASP A 296 -23.72 -1.03 -17.53
CA ASP A 296 -24.48 -0.81 -16.31
C ASP A 296 -24.37 -2.01 -15.37
N ASP A 297 -24.04 -1.73 -14.12
CA ASP A 297 -24.21 -2.70 -13.04
C ASP A 297 -25.70 -2.79 -12.72
N ARG A 298 -26.35 -3.86 -13.22
CA ARG A 298 -27.78 -4.14 -12.99
C ARG A 298 -28.13 -4.29 -11.50
N PHE A 299 -27.15 -4.32 -10.60
CA PHE A 299 -27.33 -4.36 -9.15
C PHE A 299 -27.07 -3.01 -8.45
N LYS A 300 -26.51 -1.99 -9.13
CA LYS A 300 -26.34 -0.62 -8.57
C LYS A 300 -27.54 0.31 -8.77
N SER A 301 -28.59 -0.09 -9.49
CA SER A 301 -29.73 0.76 -9.84
C SER A 301 -30.72 1.06 -8.68
N ASN A 302 -30.26 1.14 -7.42
CA ASN A 302 -31.12 1.43 -6.26
C ASN A 302 -30.46 2.29 -5.18
N VAL A 303 -29.53 3.18 -5.54
CA VAL A 303 -29.21 4.32 -4.68
C VAL A 303 -29.88 5.56 -5.27
N ARG A 304 -31.07 5.86 -4.77
CA ARG A 304 -31.76 7.12 -5.04
C ARG A 304 -30.89 8.26 -4.51
N ASP A 305 -30.58 9.22 -5.37
CA ASP A 305 -30.16 10.56 -4.98
C ASP A 305 -31.21 11.17 -4.04
N TRP A 306 -30.85 11.36 -2.77
CA TRP A 306 -31.44 12.28 -1.79
C TRP A 306 -30.32 12.82 -0.89
#